data_AF-A0A970ISB2-F1
#
_entry.id   AF-A0A970ISB2-F1
#
_cell.length_a   1.000
_cell.length_b   1.000
_cell.length_c   1.000
_cell.angle_alpha   90.00
_cell.angle_beta   90.00
_cell.angle_gamma   90.00
#
_symmetry.space_group_name_H-M   'P 1'
#
loop_
_entity.id
_entity.type
_entity.pdbx_description
1 polymer ?
#
loop_
_entity_poly.entity_id
_entity_poly.type
_entity_poly.pdbx_seq_one_letter_code
_entity_poly.pdbx_strand_id
1 'polypeptide(L)'
;MWIAAYGWRTTYFYLAASALIIALPFVLGLVKSRPSDKGLKPYGAEKFETVNGAASQSATNVARGVTAAKALKSPAFYLAAITAGGLAIFGTFSVQMVAFAGSVGFDIAKAGSVMSFLMIGLVIGKVLYGWVNDKTGLVFSTVVFGLLGVAGLLLLLK
;
A
#
# COMPACT_ATOMS: atom_id res chain seq x y z
N MET A 1 -13.46 -10.69 17.60
CA MET A 1 -14.81 -11.26 17.79
C MET A 1 -14.87 -12.76 17.57
N TRP A 2 -14.42 -13.31 16.43
CA TRP A 2 -14.59 -14.75 16.16
C TRP A 2 -13.62 -15.66 16.91
N ILE A 3 -12.39 -15.21 17.13
CA ILE A 3 -11.38 -15.96 17.91
C ILE A 3 -11.86 -16.19 19.35
N ALA A 4 -12.46 -15.16 19.96
CA ALA A 4 -12.97 -15.23 21.32
C ALA A 4 -14.20 -16.15 21.46
N ALA A 5 -15.01 -16.29 20.41
CA ALA A 5 -16.24 -17.08 20.43
C ALA A 5 -16.06 -18.53 19.94
N TYR A 6 -15.22 -18.76 18.92
CA TYR A 6 -15.11 -20.04 18.20
C TYR A 6 -13.71 -20.65 18.22
N GLY A 7 -12.76 -20.01 18.93
CA GLY A 7 -11.36 -20.41 18.96
C GLY A 7 -10.60 -20.06 17.68
N TRP A 8 -9.28 -20.16 17.77
CA TRP A 8 -8.38 -19.76 16.69
C TRP A 8 -8.52 -20.64 15.44
N ARG A 9 -8.61 -21.98 15.61
CA ARG A 9 -8.70 -22.94 14.50
C ARG A 9 -9.88 -22.67 13.57
N THR A 10 -11.08 -22.57 14.12
CA THR A 10 -12.32 -22.31 13.37
C THR A 10 -12.28 -20.95 12.69
N THR A 11 -11.73 -19.95 13.37
CA THR A 11 -11.59 -18.60 12.80
C THR A 11 -10.66 -18.58 11.60
N TYR A 12 -9.55 -19.33 11.62
CA TYR A 12 -8.66 -19.45 10.46
C TYR A 12 -9.35 -20.09 9.25
N PHE A 13 -10.20 -21.09 9.48
CA PHE A 13 -11.00 -21.67 8.39
C PHE A 13 -11.95 -20.65 7.75
N TYR A 14 -12.67 -19.86 8.56
CA TYR A 14 -13.54 -18.81 8.00
C TYR A 14 -12.76 -17.71 7.27
N LEU A 15 -11.57 -17.37 7.76
CA LEU A 15 -10.68 -16.41 7.08
C LEU A 15 -10.21 -16.97 5.73
N ALA A 16 -9.81 -18.24 5.67
CA ALA A 16 -9.38 -18.89 4.44
C ALA A 16 -10.52 -18.98 3.42
N ALA A 17 -11.72 -19.36 3.85
CA ALA A 17 -12.90 -19.45 3.01
C ALA A 17 -13.30 -18.07 2.44
N SER A 18 -13.33 -17.04 3.28
CA SER A 18 -13.66 -15.68 2.84
C SER A 18 -12.62 -15.12 1.86
N ALA A 19 -11.33 -15.36 2.13
CA ALA A 19 -10.25 -14.99 1.21
C ALA A 19 -10.41 -15.68 -0.15
N LEU A 20 -10.76 -16.98 -0.18
CA LEU A 20 -10.98 -17.71 -1.43
C LEU A 20 -12.19 -17.17 -2.19
N ILE A 21 -13.31 -16.93 -1.53
CA ILE A 21 -14.54 -16.43 -2.18
C ILE A 21 -14.35 -15.00 -2.72
N ILE A 22 -13.56 -14.15 -2.05
CA ILE A 22 -13.36 -12.76 -2.46
C ILE A 22 -12.23 -12.65 -3.48
N ALA A 23 -11.07 -13.26 -3.21
CA ALA A 23 -9.89 -13.11 -4.05
C ALA A 23 -9.98 -13.90 -5.35
N LEU A 24 -10.55 -15.11 -5.34
CA LEU A 24 -10.62 -15.98 -6.52
C LEU A 24 -11.39 -15.34 -7.70
N PRO A 25 -12.62 -14.79 -7.53
CA PRO A 25 -13.31 -14.13 -8.64
C PRO A 25 -12.60 -12.83 -9.06
N PHE A 26 -11.97 -12.09 -8.14
CA PHE A 26 -11.22 -10.88 -8.46
C PHE A 26 -9.97 -11.18 -9.28
N VAL A 27 -9.20 -12.20 -8.91
CA VAL A 27 -7.98 -12.58 -9.63
C VAL A 27 -8.35 -13.16 -10.99
N LEU A 28 -9.31 -14.10 -11.06
CA LEU A 28 -9.70 -14.72 -12.32
C LEU A 28 -10.42 -13.76 -13.28
N GLY A 29 -11.21 -12.82 -12.75
CA GLY A 29 -11.99 -11.88 -13.55
C GLY A 29 -11.25 -10.58 -13.91
N LEU A 30 -10.44 -10.04 -12.99
CA LEU A 30 -9.86 -8.69 -13.08
C LEU A 30 -8.36 -8.70 -13.39
N VAL A 31 -7.60 -9.68 -12.88
CA VAL A 31 -6.16 -9.78 -13.11
C VAL A 31 -5.92 -10.50 -14.43
N LYS A 32 -6.02 -9.76 -15.55
CA LYS A 32 -5.59 -10.23 -16.87
C LYS A 32 -4.22 -9.67 -17.18
N SER A 33 -3.20 -10.53 -17.17
CA SER A 33 -1.78 -10.15 -17.25
C SER A 33 -1.33 -9.55 -18.59
N ARG A 34 -2.19 -9.53 -19.62
CA ARG A 34 -1.85 -9.06 -20.97
C ARG A 34 -2.96 -8.17 -21.55
N PRO A 35 -2.70 -6.87 -21.76
CA PRO A 35 -3.60 -5.96 -22.50
C PRO A 35 -3.82 -6.41 -23.95
N SER A 36 -2.88 -7.19 -24.50
CA SER A 36 -2.89 -7.76 -25.84
C SER A 36 -4.12 -8.63 -26.12
N ASP A 37 -4.68 -9.29 -25.09
CA ASP A 37 -5.83 -10.20 -25.23
C ASP A 37 -7.15 -9.45 -25.48
N LYS A 38 -7.14 -8.12 -25.45
CA LYS A 38 -8.30 -7.26 -25.73
C LYS A 38 -8.07 -6.25 -26.86
N GLY A 39 -6.96 -6.31 -27.59
CA GLY A 39 -6.63 -5.35 -28.64
C GLY A 39 -6.40 -3.92 -28.13
N LEU A 40 -6.13 -3.74 -26.82
CA LEU A 40 -5.93 -2.44 -26.20
C LEU A 40 -4.44 -2.11 -26.15
N LYS A 41 -4.08 -0.89 -26.57
CA LYS A 41 -2.71 -0.38 -26.46
C LYS A 41 -2.32 -0.22 -24.97
N PRO A 42 -1.04 -0.40 -24.60
CA PRO A 42 -0.57 -0.16 -23.24
C PRO A 42 -0.93 1.26 -22.78
N TYR A 43 -1.45 1.37 -21.56
CA TYR A 43 -1.81 2.66 -20.98
C TYR A 43 -0.58 3.58 -20.93
N GLY A 44 -0.66 4.73 -21.60
CA GLY A 44 0.45 5.69 -21.73
C GLY A 44 1.16 5.74 -23.10
N ALA A 45 0.74 4.94 -24.10
CA ALA A 45 1.34 4.97 -25.44
C ALA A 45 1.30 6.36 -26.11
N GLU A 46 0.24 7.15 -25.88
CA GLU A 46 0.11 8.50 -26.46
C GLU A 46 1.06 9.54 -25.84
N LYS A 47 1.47 9.34 -24.59
CA LYS A 47 2.46 10.22 -23.92
C LYS A 47 3.87 10.03 -24.47
N PHE A 48 4.14 8.94 -25.18
CA PHE A 48 5.41 8.70 -25.86
C PHE A 48 5.46 9.29 -27.28
N GLU A 49 4.31 9.57 -27.90
CA GLU A 49 4.27 10.10 -29.28
C GLU A 49 4.45 11.61 -29.34
N THR A 50 4.07 12.36 -28.30
CA THR A 50 4.26 13.83 -28.28
C THR A 50 5.67 14.30 -27.95
N VAL A 51 6.54 13.41 -27.43
CA VAL A 51 7.93 13.76 -27.08
C VAL A 51 8.94 13.31 -28.14
N ASN A 52 8.60 12.36 -29.00
CA ASN A 52 9.56 11.73 -29.93
C ASN A 52 9.23 12.02 -31.41
N GLY A 53 9.23 13.30 -31.77
CA GLY A 53 9.22 13.75 -33.17
C GLY A 53 10.55 13.55 -33.91
N ALA A 54 11.42 12.63 -33.50
CA ALA A 54 12.62 12.26 -34.24
C ALA A 54 13.06 10.83 -33.93
N ALA A 55 13.31 10.09 -35.00
CA ALA A 55 13.99 8.79 -35.07
C ALA A 55 13.19 7.55 -34.66
N SER A 56 12.61 6.94 -35.70
CA SER A 56 12.42 5.50 -35.87
C SER A 56 13.61 4.68 -35.35
N GLN A 57 13.40 3.93 -34.26
CA GLN A 57 13.93 2.57 -34.01
C GLN A 57 13.61 2.14 -32.56
N SER A 58 13.38 0.84 -32.38
CA SER A 58 13.21 0.12 -31.10
C SER A 58 11.78 -0.05 -30.58
N ALA A 59 11.15 -1.12 -31.08
CA ALA A 59 10.07 -1.83 -30.42
C ALA A 59 10.50 -2.57 -29.12
N THR A 60 11.60 -2.17 -28.48
CA THR A 60 12.18 -2.84 -27.29
C THR A 60 12.67 -1.83 -26.25
N ASN A 61 11.91 -0.77 -25.99
CA ASN A 61 12.13 0.09 -24.83
C ASN A 61 10.91 0.02 -23.90
N VAL A 62 10.68 -1.16 -23.31
CA VAL A 62 10.12 -1.22 -21.96
C VAL A 62 11.04 -0.36 -21.11
N ALA A 63 10.52 0.75 -20.58
CA ALA A 63 11.28 1.76 -19.82
C ALA A 63 12.30 1.08 -18.89
N ARG A 64 13.56 0.99 -19.33
CA ARG A 64 14.62 0.33 -18.58
C ARG A 64 14.89 1.27 -17.42
N GLY A 65 14.39 0.89 -16.23
CA GLY A 65 14.55 1.68 -15.02
C GLY A 65 16.01 2.06 -14.76
N VAL A 66 16.23 3.01 -13.86
CA VAL A 66 17.59 3.45 -13.51
C VAL A 66 18.41 2.25 -13.04
N THR A 67 19.60 2.07 -13.62
CA THR A 67 20.50 0.98 -13.23
C THR A 67 20.85 1.07 -11.74
N ALA A 68 20.95 -0.08 -11.05
CA ALA A 68 21.21 -0.12 -9.61
C ALA A 68 22.44 0.69 -9.20
N ALA A 69 23.53 0.65 -10.00
CA ALA A 69 24.74 1.43 -9.76
C ALA A 69 24.52 2.95 -9.82
N LYS A 70 23.55 3.42 -10.63
CA LYS A 70 23.18 4.83 -10.74
C LYS A 70 22.15 5.22 -9.67
N ALA A 71 21.25 4.30 -9.31
CA ALA A 71 20.28 4.49 -8.24
C ALA A 71 20.98 4.61 -6.86
N LEU A 72 21.94 3.75 -6.55
CA LEU A 72 22.70 3.78 -5.29
C LEU A 72 23.53 5.05 -5.09
N LYS A 73 23.86 5.77 -6.17
CA LYS A 73 24.55 7.06 -6.10
C LYS A 73 23.58 8.25 -6.03
N SER A 74 22.27 8.01 -6.15
CA SER A 74 21.26 9.06 -6.16
C SER A 74 20.75 9.35 -4.74
N PRO A 75 20.67 10.62 -4.32
CA PRO A 75 20.07 10.98 -3.03
C PRO A 75 18.58 10.60 -2.96
N ALA A 76 17.89 10.55 -4.11
CA ALA A 76 16.50 10.14 -4.17
C ALA A 76 16.29 8.67 -3.75
N PHE A 77 17.27 7.80 -3.98
CA PHE A 77 17.20 6.39 -3.55
C PHE A 77 17.21 6.28 -2.03
N TYR A 78 18.12 7.00 -1.36
CA TYR A 78 18.20 7.00 0.10
C TYR A 78 16.97 7.65 0.74
N LEU A 79 16.46 8.74 0.16
CA LEU A 79 15.21 9.35 0.62
C LEU A 79 14.04 8.36 0.52
N ALA A 80 13.90 7.67 -0.62
CA ALA A 80 12.88 6.64 -0.79
C ALA A 80 13.06 5.48 0.20
N ALA A 81 14.29 5.05 0.46
CA ALA A 81 14.60 4.00 1.42
C ALA A 81 14.24 4.42 2.86
N ILE A 82 14.55 5.65 3.26
CA ILE A 82 14.18 6.20 4.57
C ILE A 82 12.65 6.30 4.69
N THR A 83 11.96 6.80 3.67
CA THR A 83 10.50 6.86 3.66
C THR A 83 9.89 5.47 3.77
N ALA A 84 10.39 4.49 3.00
CA ALA A 84 9.92 3.11 3.06
C ALA A 84 10.18 2.46 4.43
N GLY A 85 11.36 2.68 5.01
CA GLY A 85 11.71 2.24 6.36
C GLY A 85 10.81 2.86 7.43
N GLY A 86 10.55 4.16 7.35
CA GLY A 86 9.64 4.86 8.26
C GLY A 86 8.20 4.32 8.18
N LEU A 87 7.70 4.10 6.95
CA LEU A 87 6.39 3.48 6.74
C LEU A 87 6.33 2.04 7.28
N ALA A 88 7.42 1.27 7.16
CA ALA A 88 7.50 -0.09 7.71
C ALA A 88 7.46 -0.10 9.25
N ILE A 89 8.15 0.84 9.90
CA ILE A 89 8.11 1.00 11.36
C ILE A 89 6.69 1.33 11.82
N PHE A 90 6.02 2.29 11.15
CA PHE A 90 4.64 2.66 11.45
C PHE A 90 3.67 1.48 11.24
N GLY A 91 3.84 0.73 10.16
CA GLY A 91 3.05 -0.47 9.88
C GLY A 91 3.21 -1.52 10.98
N THR A 92 4.43 -1.73 11.46
CA THR A 92 4.73 -2.67 12.55
C THR A 92 4.08 -2.22 13.87
N PHE A 93 4.18 -0.92 14.20
CA PHE A 93 3.52 -0.37 15.40
C PHE A 93 2.01 -0.60 15.38
N SER A 94 1.38 -0.38 14.22
CA SER A 94 -0.06 -0.58 14.04
C SER A 94 -0.47 -2.01 14.39
N VAL A 95 0.26 -3.02 13.89
CA VAL A 95 -0.05 -4.45 14.16
C VAL A 95 0.10 -4.80 15.64
N GLN A 96 1.03 -4.17 16.35
CA GLN A 96 1.30 -4.45 17.76
C GLN A 96 0.29 -3.79 18.73
N MET A 97 -0.49 -2.79 18.28
CA MET A 97 -1.41 -2.04 19.15
C MET A 97 -2.40 -2.92 19.92
N VAL A 98 -2.95 -3.97 19.28
CA VAL A 98 -3.92 -4.86 19.95
C VAL A 98 -3.26 -5.68 21.06
N ALA A 99 -2.04 -6.17 20.81
CA ALA A 99 -1.27 -6.91 21.81
C ALA A 99 -0.85 -5.99 22.97
N PHE A 100 -0.44 -4.75 22.67
CA PHE A 100 -0.14 -3.76 23.68
C PHE A 100 -1.38 -3.42 24.53
N ALA A 101 -2.53 -3.16 23.92
CA ALA A 101 -3.78 -2.91 24.65
C ALA A 101 -4.10 -4.03 25.64
N GLY A 102 -3.94 -5.29 25.24
CA GLY A 102 -4.07 -6.45 26.13
C GLY A 102 -3.08 -6.43 27.30
N SER A 103 -1.83 -6.03 27.07
CA SER A 103 -0.80 -5.94 28.12
C SER A 103 -1.08 -4.88 29.19
N VAL A 104 -1.83 -3.82 28.85
CA VAL A 104 -2.23 -2.74 29.77
C VAL A 104 -3.60 -3.04 30.43
N GLY A 105 -4.15 -4.25 30.23
CA GLY A 105 -5.38 -4.70 30.88
C GLY A 105 -6.67 -4.36 30.13
N PHE A 106 -6.60 -3.85 28.89
CA PHE A 106 -7.79 -3.68 28.07
C PHE A 106 -8.32 -5.01 27.54
N ASP A 107 -9.64 -5.08 27.38
CA ASP A 107 -10.30 -6.22 26.74
C ASP A 107 -9.85 -6.37 25.28
N ILE A 108 -9.17 -7.48 25.01
CA ILE A 108 -8.62 -7.84 23.69
C ILE A 108 -9.73 -7.90 22.64
N ALA A 109 -10.95 -8.30 23.01
CA ALA A 109 -12.08 -8.35 22.08
C ALA A 109 -12.50 -6.94 21.62
N LYS A 110 -12.58 -5.97 22.55
CA LYS A 110 -12.86 -4.57 22.23
C LYS A 110 -11.72 -3.91 21.47
N ALA A 111 -10.48 -4.14 21.89
CA ALA A 111 -9.29 -3.63 21.19
C ALA A 111 -9.23 -4.12 19.74
N GLY A 112 -9.53 -5.41 19.50
CA GLY A 112 -9.62 -5.97 18.16
C GLY A 112 -10.72 -5.34 17.29
N SER A 113 -11.87 -4.98 17.87
CA SER A 113 -12.95 -4.29 17.15
C SER A 113 -12.54 -2.87 16.74
N VAL A 114 -11.94 -2.10 17.66
CA VAL A 114 -11.42 -0.76 17.36
C VAL A 114 -10.37 -0.82 16.25
N MET A 115 -9.47 -1.80 16.32
CA MET A 115 -8.45 -2.02 15.31
C MET A 115 -9.04 -2.37 13.93
N SER A 116 -10.16 -3.10 13.89
CA SER A 116 -10.84 -3.43 12.64
C SER A 116 -11.40 -2.17 11.96
N PHE A 117 -11.98 -1.25 12.72
CA PHE A 117 -12.42 0.05 12.17
C PHE A 117 -11.25 0.91 11.72
N LEU A 118 -10.14 0.92 12.47
CA LEU A 118 -8.91 1.60 12.05
C LEU A 118 -8.39 1.06 10.71
N MET A 119 -8.46 -0.26 10.49
CA MET A 119 -8.04 -0.88 9.22
C MET A 119 -8.93 -0.46 8.04
N ILE A 120 -10.24 -0.31 8.25
CA ILE A 120 -11.14 0.25 7.22
C ILE A 120 -10.75 1.71 6.92
N GLY A 121 -10.51 2.50 7.96
CA GLY A 121 -10.02 3.87 7.82
C GLY A 121 -8.70 3.95 7.04
N LEU A 122 -7.78 3.01 7.23
CA LEU A 122 -6.52 2.94 6.48
C LEU A 122 -6.74 2.64 4.99
N VAL A 123 -7.72 1.81 4.63
CA VAL A 123 -8.06 1.57 3.22
C VAL A 123 -8.55 2.85 2.56
N ILE A 124 -9.48 3.54 3.20
CA ILE A 124 -10.02 4.82 2.72
C ILE A 124 -8.89 5.86 2.63
N GLY A 125 -8.06 5.94 3.68
CA GLY A 125 -6.91 6.83 3.76
C GLY A 125 -5.90 6.59 2.63
N LYS A 126 -5.63 5.33 2.25
CA LYS A 126 -4.75 5.00 1.12
C LYS A 126 -5.31 5.50 -0.22
N VAL A 127 -6.61 5.36 -0.44
CA VAL A 127 -7.26 5.85 -1.67
C VAL A 127 -7.22 7.37 -1.72
N LEU A 128 -7.54 8.04 -0.62
CA LEU A 128 -7.45 9.50 -0.52
C LEU A 128 -6.02 9.98 -0.69
N TYR A 129 -5.05 9.31 -0.07
CA TYR A 129 -3.62 9.61 -0.21
C TYR A 129 -3.19 9.51 -1.67
N GLY A 130 -3.57 8.45 -2.38
CA GLY A 130 -3.31 8.30 -3.81
C GLY A 130 -3.93 9.44 -4.63
N TRP A 131 -5.17 9.80 -4.35
CA TRP A 131 -5.85 10.90 -5.05
C TRP A 131 -5.18 12.27 -4.79
N VAL A 132 -4.76 12.56 -3.54
CA VAL A 132 -4.03 13.78 -3.20
C VAL A 132 -2.65 13.79 -3.85
N ASN A 133 -1.97 12.63 -3.86
CA ASN A 133 -0.68 12.43 -4.50
C ASN A 133 -0.71 12.74 -6.00
N ASP A 134 -1.77 12.30 -6.69
CA ASP A 134 -1.96 12.56 -8.11
C ASP A 134 -2.21 14.04 -8.43
N LYS A 135 -2.79 14.80 -7.49
CA LYS A 135 -3.09 16.23 -7.67
C LYS A 135 -1.96 17.16 -7.26
N THR A 136 -1.26 16.85 -6.17
CA THR A 136 -0.30 17.76 -5.51
C THR A 136 1.15 17.37 -5.70
N GLY A 137 1.41 16.17 -6.25
CA GLY A 137 2.74 15.63 -6.46
C GLY A 137 3.28 14.86 -5.25
N LEU A 138 4.17 13.91 -5.56
CA LEU A 138 4.67 12.91 -4.61
C LEU A 138 5.35 13.49 -3.38
N VAL A 139 6.19 14.50 -3.56
CA VAL A 139 6.99 15.06 -2.48
C VAL A 139 6.11 15.78 -1.46
N PHE A 140 5.18 16.63 -1.93
CA PHE A 140 4.29 17.39 -1.05
C PHE A 140 3.39 16.46 -0.24
N SER A 141 2.73 15.50 -0.90
CA SER A 141 1.87 14.52 -0.23
C SER A 141 2.64 13.70 0.79
N THR A 142 3.80 13.16 0.43
CA THR A 142 4.59 12.31 1.34
C THR A 142 5.04 13.08 2.59
N VAL A 143 5.46 14.34 2.44
CA VAL A 143 5.90 15.16 3.58
C VAL A 143 4.73 15.51 4.50
N VAL A 144 3.60 15.97 3.96
CA VAL A 144 2.43 16.38 4.75
C VAL A 144 1.85 15.20 5.55
N PHE A 145 1.60 14.08 4.89
CA PHE A 145 1.08 12.89 5.57
C PHE A 145 2.11 12.24 6.50
N GLY A 146 3.40 12.33 6.16
CA GLY A 146 4.49 11.91 7.05
C GLY A 146 4.52 12.71 8.36
N LEU A 147 4.39 14.04 8.29
CA LEU A 147 4.33 14.91 9.46
C LEU A 147 3.08 14.66 10.31
N LEU A 148 1.93 14.45 9.68
CA LEU A 148 0.70 14.03 10.36
C LEU A 148 0.88 12.70 11.11
N GLY A 149 1.55 11.73 10.48
CA GLY A 149 1.85 10.44 11.11
C GLY A 149 2.75 10.58 12.34
N VAL A 150 3.80 11.39 12.26
CA VAL A 150 4.71 11.67 13.39
C VAL A 150 3.96 12.38 14.52
N ALA A 151 3.13 13.36 14.20
CA ALA A 151 2.31 14.07 15.20
C ALA A 151 1.34 13.10 15.91
N GLY A 152 0.71 12.19 15.17
CA GLY A 152 -0.16 11.16 15.74
C GLY A 152 0.57 10.22 16.71
N LEU A 153 1.79 9.80 16.38
CA LEU A 153 2.62 8.98 17.27
C LEU A 153 3.02 9.74 18.54
N LEU A 154 3.39 11.02 18.44
CA LEU A 154 3.73 11.84 19.60
C LEU A 154 2.56 12.06 20.55
N LEU A 155 1.33 12.11 20.04
CA LEU A 155 0.12 12.18 20.86
C LEU A 155 -0.15 10.86 21.60
N LEU A 156 0.21 9.71 21.02
CA LEU A 156 0.03 8.40 21.65
C LEU A 156 1.10 8.07 22.71
N LEU A 157 2.23 8.77 22.68
CA LEU A 157 3.34 8.61 23.64
C LEU A 157 3.18 9.47 24.90
N LYS A 158 2.12 10.27 25.00
CA LYS A 158 1.74 11.05 26.18
C LYS A 158 0.55 10.39 26.88
#